data_AF-A0A149URJ4-F1
#
_entry.id   AF-A0A149URJ4-F1
#
_cell.length_a   1.000
_cell.length_b   1.000
_cell.length_c   1.000
_cell.angle_alpha   90.00
_cell.angle_beta   90.00
_cell.angle_gamma   90.00
#
_symmetry.space_group_name_H-M   'P 1'
#
loop_
_entity.id
_entity.type
_entity.pdbx_description
1 polymer ?
#
loop_
_entity_poly.entity_id
_entity_poly.type
_entity_poly.pdbx_seq_one_letter_code
_entity_poly.pdbx_strand_id
1 'polypeptide(L)'
;MLIEVNRTVNVELKQDAFTHDFMKDFRKDFYPFFTLDEHAQHIAQLVAREVIDEIEGRRGAEQFVEGYGPIGEFVKTALVQDTSMETLTTDE
;
A
#
# COMPACT_ATOMS: atom_id res chain seq x y z
N MET A 1 -18.48 10.91 -19.94
CA MET A 1 -17.17 10.31 -20.27
C MET A 1 -16.63 9.71 -18.99
N LEU A 2 -16.50 8.39 -18.95
CA LEU A 2 -15.95 7.68 -17.81
C LEU A 2 -14.56 7.19 -18.20
N ILE A 3 -13.57 7.43 -17.34
CA ILE A 3 -12.18 7.02 -17.56
C ILE A 3 -11.84 6.04 -16.45
N GLU A 4 -11.46 4.81 -16.80
CA GLU A 4 -10.87 3.85 -15.88
C GLU A 4 -9.37 4.10 -15.81
N VAL A 5 -8.81 4.07 -14.60
CA VAL A 5 -7.37 4.19 -14.36
C VAL A 5 -6.93 2.98 -13.54
N ASN A 6 -6.02 2.19 -14.10
CA ASN A 6 -5.45 1.02 -13.43
C ASN A 6 -3.98 1.31 -13.11
N ARG A 7 -3.56 1.07 -11.86
CA ARG A 7 -2.15 1.17 -11.45
C ARG A 7 -1.73 -0.17 -10.85
N THR A 8 -0.61 -0.70 -11.32
CA THR A 8 0.02 -1.89 -10.75
C THR A 8 1.12 -1.47 -9.80
N VAL A 9 1.03 -1.86 -8.53
CA VAL A 9 2.04 -1.56 -7.51
C VAL A 9 2.73 -2.84 -7.06
N ASN A 10 4.05 -2.89 -7.18
CA ASN A 10 4.87 -3.95 -6.62
C ASN A 10 5.19 -3.63 -5.16
N VAL A 11 4.77 -4.49 -4.24
CA VAL A 11 4.96 -4.32 -2.79
C VAL A 11 5.78 -5.48 -2.24
N GLU A 12 6.88 -5.15 -1.57
CA GLU A 12 7.70 -6.09 -0.79
C GLU A 12 7.68 -5.67 0.68
N LEU A 13 7.04 -6.49 1.52
CA LEU A 13 6.94 -6.29 2.96
C LEU A 13 8.11 -6.93 3.71
N LYS A 14 8.52 -6.31 4.82
CA LYS A 14 9.44 -6.87 5.82
C LYS A 14 8.64 -7.76 6.76
N GLN A 15 8.47 -9.04 6.39
CA GLN A 15 7.55 -9.96 7.08
C GLN A 15 7.81 -10.09 8.59
N ASP A 16 9.06 -9.96 9.01
CA ASP A 16 9.49 -9.99 10.40
C ASP A 16 8.98 -8.82 11.26
N ALA A 17 8.64 -7.68 10.64
CA ALA A 17 8.00 -6.55 11.31
C ALA A 17 6.52 -6.83 11.66
N PHE A 18 5.87 -7.74 10.93
CA PHE A 18 4.46 -8.10 11.13
C PHE A 18 4.31 -9.26 12.12
N THR A 19 4.81 -9.04 13.33
CA THR A 19 4.68 -10.02 14.42
C THR A 19 3.21 -10.25 14.78
N HIS A 20 2.93 -11.38 15.45
CA HIS A 20 1.56 -11.68 15.91
C HIS A 20 0.97 -10.55 16.77
N ASP A 21 1.80 -9.96 17.64
CA ASP A 21 1.40 -8.87 18.54
C ASP A 21 1.15 -7.58 17.77
N PHE A 22 2.04 -7.20 16.83
CA PHE A 22 1.80 -6.06 15.94
C PHE A 22 0.48 -6.22 15.18
N MET A 23 0.28 -7.37 14.53
CA MET A 23 -0.95 -7.65 13.78
C MET A 23 -2.18 -7.57 14.67
N LYS A 24 -2.05 -7.89 15.98
CA LYS A 24 -3.12 -7.85 16.98
C LYS A 24 -3.47 -6.44 17.42
N ASP A 25 -2.47 -5.63 17.68
CA ASP A 25 -2.68 -4.26 18.08
C ASP A 25 -3.14 -3.42 16.88
N PHE A 26 -2.57 -3.65 15.70
CA PHE A 26 -3.00 -2.98 14.47
C PHE A 26 -4.50 -3.16 14.21
N ARG A 27 -5.00 -4.39 14.25
CA ARG A 27 -6.41 -4.68 13.97
C ARG A 27 -7.40 -4.21 15.04
N LYS A 28 -6.89 -3.85 16.23
CA LYS A 28 -7.71 -3.33 17.31
C LYS A 28 -8.10 -1.86 17.04
N ASP A 29 -7.16 -1.08 16.52
CA ASP A 29 -7.29 0.37 16.42
C ASP A 29 -7.42 0.88 14.97
N PHE A 30 -7.01 0.09 13.97
CA PHE A 30 -7.02 0.47 12.55
C PHE A 30 -7.96 -0.42 11.71
N TYR A 31 -7.41 -1.33 10.91
CA TYR A 31 -8.18 -2.17 9.98
C TYR A 31 -8.15 -3.64 10.40
N PRO A 32 -9.22 -4.41 10.18
CA PRO A 32 -9.29 -5.82 10.54
C PRO A 32 -8.49 -6.70 9.57
N PHE A 33 -7.18 -6.45 9.42
CA PHE A 33 -6.28 -7.25 8.62
C PHE A 33 -5.79 -8.46 9.43
N PHE A 34 -5.90 -9.63 8.82
CA PHE A 34 -5.52 -10.92 9.39
C PHE A 34 -4.32 -11.53 8.67
N THR A 35 -3.95 -10.99 7.51
CA THR A 35 -2.91 -11.52 6.63
C THR A 35 -1.96 -10.42 6.15
N LEU A 36 -0.73 -10.82 5.80
CA LEU A 36 0.24 -9.91 5.18
C LEU A 36 -0.27 -9.33 3.85
N ASP A 37 -1.04 -10.11 3.10
CA ASP A 37 -1.57 -9.70 1.79
C ASP A 37 -2.52 -8.50 1.93
N GLU A 38 -3.34 -8.46 2.99
CA GLU A 38 -4.22 -7.32 3.26
C GLU A 38 -3.44 -6.05 3.61
N HIS A 39 -2.34 -6.19 4.36
CA HIS A 39 -1.43 -5.07 4.59
C HIS A 39 -0.75 -4.62 3.29
N ALA A 40 -0.30 -5.56 2.46
CA ALA A 40 0.32 -5.25 1.17
C ALA A 40 -0.67 -4.51 0.24
N GLN A 41 -1.92 -4.96 0.18
CA GLN A 41 -3.01 -4.29 -0.55
C GLN A 41 -3.26 -2.88 -0.01
N HIS A 42 -3.27 -2.71 1.31
CA HIS A 42 -3.42 -1.40 1.94
C HIS A 42 -2.27 -0.44 1.56
N ILE A 43 -1.02 -0.90 1.59
CA ILE A 43 0.12 -0.08 1.16
C ILE A 43 0.07 0.21 -0.34
N ALA A 44 -0.29 -0.79 -1.15
CA ALA A 44 -0.45 -0.62 -2.60
C ALA A 44 -1.49 0.47 -2.92
N GLN A 45 -2.66 0.49 -2.27
CA GLN A 45 -3.65 1.54 -2.50
C GLN A 45 -3.16 2.93 -2.07
N LEU A 46 -2.36 3.04 -1.00
CA LEU A 46 -1.86 4.33 -0.52
C LEU A 46 -0.89 4.93 -1.53
N VAL A 47 0.02 4.11 -2.06
CA VAL A 47 0.95 4.52 -3.12
C VAL A 47 0.21 4.81 -4.42
N ALA A 48 -0.71 3.93 -4.85
CA ALA A 48 -1.47 4.12 -6.09
C ALA A 48 -2.33 5.40 -6.08
N ARG A 49 -2.77 5.84 -4.90
CA ARG A 49 -3.55 7.06 -4.70
C ARG A 49 -2.70 8.28 -4.34
N GLU A 50 -1.37 8.12 -4.30
CA GLU A 50 -0.41 9.18 -3.96
C GLU A 50 -0.67 9.80 -2.58
N VAL A 51 -1.23 9.01 -1.67
CA VAL A 51 -1.38 9.36 -0.25
C VAL A 51 -0.03 9.25 0.47
N ILE A 52 0.79 8.30 0.02
CA ILE A 52 2.18 8.14 0.45
C ILE A 52 3.11 8.08 -0.76
N ASP A 53 4.36 8.48 -0.57
CA ASP A 53 5.38 8.40 -1.59
C ASP A 53 5.74 6.94 -1.91
N GLU A 54 6.23 6.71 -3.13
CA GLU A 54 6.87 5.45 -3.50
C GLU A 54 8.07 5.12 -2.62
N ILE A 55 8.15 3.86 -2.18
CA ILE A 55 9.16 3.39 -1.22
C ILE A 55 10.24 2.61 -1.96
N GLU A 56 11.48 3.11 -1.92
CA GLU A 56 12.66 2.44 -2.50
C GLU A 56 13.94 2.91 -1.80
N GLY A 57 14.65 1.98 -1.17
CA GLY A 57 15.85 2.30 -0.40
C GLY A 57 15.54 3.28 0.74
N ARG A 58 16.07 4.50 0.66
CA ARG A 58 15.78 5.57 1.64
C ARG A 58 14.64 6.50 1.22
N ARG A 59 14.20 6.45 -0.05
CA ARG A 59 13.09 7.29 -0.53
C ARG A 59 11.77 6.74 0.02
N GLY A 60 10.93 7.61 0.57
CA GLY A 60 9.63 7.26 1.15
C GLY A 60 9.69 6.49 2.48
N ALA A 61 10.83 5.84 2.80
CA ALA A 61 10.97 4.97 3.97
C ALA A 61 10.76 5.68 5.32
N GLU A 62 11.11 6.97 5.43
CA GLU A 62 10.92 7.73 6.68
C GLU A 62 9.52 8.34 6.81
N GLN A 63 8.64 8.14 5.81
CA GLN A 63 7.30 8.69 5.85
C GLN A 63 6.50 8.01 6.96
N PHE A 64 5.88 8.83 7.82
CA PHE A 64 4.98 8.34 8.84
C PHE A 64 3.63 7.96 8.22
N VAL A 65 3.19 6.73 8.44
CA VAL A 65 1.88 6.22 8.01
C VAL A 65 1.12 5.75 9.24
N GLU A 66 -0.11 6.24 9.41
CA GLU A 66 -0.96 5.89 10.54
C GLU A 66 -1.16 4.36 10.63
N GLY A 67 -0.93 3.82 11.82
CA GLY A 67 -0.90 2.38 12.10
C GLY A 67 0.41 1.67 11.83
N TYR A 68 1.32 2.23 11.02
CA TYR A 68 2.62 1.64 10.72
C TYR A 68 3.80 2.44 11.30
N GLY A 69 3.62 3.72 11.63
CA GLY A 69 4.76 4.57 12.00
C GLY A 69 5.65 4.87 10.79
N PRO A 70 6.99 4.97 10.93
CA PRO A 70 7.90 5.08 9.80
C PRO A 70 7.77 3.86 8.88
N ILE A 71 7.20 4.06 7.69
CA ILE A 71 6.74 2.93 6.86
C ILE A 71 7.87 2.02 6.39
N GLY A 72 9.10 2.55 6.32
CA GLY A 72 10.30 1.81 6.03
C GLY A 72 10.64 0.73 7.06
N GLU A 73 10.07 0.75 8.26
CA GLU A 73 10.19 -0.37 9.22
C GLU A 73 9.41 -1.61 8.76
N PHE A 74 8.36 -1.42 7.95
CA PHE A 74 7.43 -2.46 7.52
C PHE A 74 7.55 -2.80 6.03
N VAL A 75 7.95 -1.85 5.21
CA VAL A 75 7.94 -1.99 3.75
C VAL A 75 9.36 -1.83 3.23
N LYS A 76 9.84 -2.81 2.47
CA LYS A 76 11.12 -2.74 1.78
C LYS A 76 10.99 -2.01 0.45
N THR A 77 9.89 -2.23 -0.28
CA THR A 77 9.62 -1.58 -1.56
C THR A 77 8.13 -1.45 -1.80
N ALA A 78 7.68 -0.31 -2.33
CA ALA A 78 6.32 -0.13 -2.83
C ALA A 78 6.38 0.86 -4.02
N LEU A 79 6.33 0.32 -5.24
CA LEU A 79 6.58 1.07 -6.48
C LEU A 79 5.48 0.82 -7.50
N VAL A 80 5.00 1.89 -8.13
CA VAL A 80 4.10 1.83 -9.28
C VAL A 80 4.92 1.37 -10.49
N GLN A 81 4.61 0.17 -10.98
CA GLN A 81 5.31 -0.42 -12.12
C GLN A 81 4.66 -0.08 -13.46
N ASP A 82 3.33 0.04 -13.46
CA ASP A 82 2.55 0.29 -14.66
C ASP A 82 1.34 1.17 -14.33
N THR A 83 0.91 1.95 -15.32
CA THR A 83 -0.31 2.74 -15.26
C THR A 83 -0.97 2.73 -16.62
N SER A 84 -2.23 2.30 -16.67
CA SER A 84 -3.05 2.30 -17.87
C SER A 84 -4.33 3.10 -17.64
N MET A 85 -4.86 3.65 -18.73
CA MET A 85 -6.08 4.45 -18.72
C MET A 85 -6.94 4.10 -19.93
N GLU A 86 -8.22 3.88 -19.69
CA GLU A 86 -9.17 3.47 -20.73
C GLU A 86 -10.42 4.35 -20.67
N THR A 87 -10.91 4.79 -21.82
CA THR A 87 -12.21 5.48 -21.89
C THR A 87 -13.31 4.44 -21.95
N LEU A 88 -14.17 4.40 -20.93
CA LEU A 88 -15.32 3.52 -20.89
C LEU A 88 -16.49 4.17 -21.63
N THR A 89 -16.96 3.51 -22.69
CA THR A 89 -18.20 3.85 -23.38
C THR A 89 -19.36 3.23 -22.60
N THR A 90 -20.31 4.06 -22.18
CA THR A 90 -21.59 3.56 -21.68
C THR A 90 -22.45 3.24 -22.90
N ASP A 91 -22.64 1.96 -23.19
CA ASP A 91 -23.72 1.54 -24.10
C ASP A 91 -25.04 1.87 -23.38
N GLU A 92 -25.85 2.77 -23.98
CA GLU A 92 -27.21 3.10 -23.52
C GLU A 92 -28.19 1.93 -23.70
#